data_AF-A0A3S4CJJ5-F1
#
_entry.id   AF-A0A3S4CJJ5-F1
#
_cell.length_a   1.000
_cell.length_b   1.000
_cell.length_c   1.000
_cell.angle_alpha   90.00
_cell.angle_beta   90.00
_cell.angle_gamma   90.00
#
_symmetry.space_group_name_H-M   'P 1'
#
loop_
_entity.id
_entity.type
_entity.pdbx_description
1 polymer ?
#
loop_
_entity_poly.entity_id
_entity_poly.type
_entity_poly.pdbx_seq_one_letter_code
_entity_poly.pdbx_strand_id
1 'polypeptide(L)'
;MDQHVLPVPIGGTTALETGTGPGDLTDALRSARAYAMAEKSAATRRAYASDWDHFRAWCYSHAVAPLPAAVETVAAYLASLADARLKASTIMRRTAAIAYAHRLAGSPPPTAAEPTKAVLRGIRRRVGVAVEQKAPATARAITAMLKGIPDTMQGRRDRALLLIGFAAALRRSELVALTVADLERTPEGVVIHIRRSKTDQEGEGHQVAVPIGGKLRPVQALDAWLSAAAITEGPVFRAVNRGGRVAAGALSDHAVADIVKRRAAAAGLDTRQFSGHSLRAGFVTSALESGADLLKVMDVTRHREVRTLKAYDRRAKAFRDHAGRKFL
;
A
#
# COMPACT_ATOMS: atom_id res chain seq x y z
N MET A 1 -8.06 -6.06 -32.28
CA MET A 1 -7.80 -4.89 -31.43
C MET A 1 -7.07 -5.39 -30.20
N ASP A 2 -5.73 -5.46 -30.31
CA ASP A 2 -4.90 -6.09 -29.28
C ASP A 2 -4.98 -5.30 -27.97
N GLN A 3 -5.34 -5.99 -26.89
CA GLN A 3 -5.14 -5.47 -25.54
C GLN A 3 -3.63 -5.45 -25.30
N HIS A 4 -3.00 -4.31 -25.55
CA HIS A 4 -1.55 -4.19 -25.59
C HIS A 4 -0.92 -4.16 -24.18
N VAL A 5 -0.62 -5.34 -23.67
CA VAL A 5 0.07 -5.62 -22.39
C VAL A 5 1.54 -5.12 -22.43
N LEU A 6 2.15 -4.88 -21.25
CA LEU A 6 3.61 -4.74 -21.12
C LEU A 6 4.33 -5.87 -21.90
N PRO A 7 5.55 -5.63 -22.44
CA PRO A 7 6.33 -6.71 -23.05
C PRO A 7 6.46 -7.88 -22.06
N VAL A 8 6.39 -9.12 -22.54
CA VAL A 8 6.44 -10.31 -21.68
C VAL A 8 7.91 -10.73 -21.51
N PRO A 9 8.39 -11.02 -20.27
CA PRO A 9 9.81 -11.32 -19.99
C PRO A 9 10.42 -12.48 -20.78
N ILE A 10 9.59 -13.38 -21.30
CA ILE A 10 10.01 -14.48 -22.15
C ILE A 10 9.25 -14.31 -23.46
N GLY A 11 9.95 -13.79 -24.48
CA GLY A 11 9.41 -13.56 -25.80
C GLY A 11 8.75 -14.81 -26.38
N GLY A 12 7.71 -14.62 -27.21
CA GLY A 12 7.28 -15.67 -28.12
C GLY A 12 8.34 -15.82 -29.19
N THR A 13 9.12 -16.89 -29.13
CA THR A 13 9.95 -17.29 -30.26
C THR A 13 9.00 -17.75 -31.35
N THR A 14 8.80 -16.94 -32.39
CA THR A 14 8.15 -17.31 -33.66
C THR A 14 8.94 -18.39 -34.44
N ALA A 15 9.78 -19.18 -33.77
CA ALA A 15 10.68 -20.14 -34.39
C ALA A 15 10.84 -21.46 -33.61
N LEU A 16 9.92 -21.83 -32.72
CA LEU A 16 10.02 -23.09 -31.95
C LEU A 16 8.77 -23.99 -32.01
N GLU A 17 7.88 -23.79 -33.00
CA GLU A 17 6.68 -24.64 -33.19
C GLU A 17 6.94 -26.00 -33.87
N THR A 18 8.13 -26.59 -33.72
CA THR A 18 8.42 -27.91 -34.29
C THR A 18 9.04 -28.83 -33.25
N GLY A 19 8.21 -29.43 -32.40
CA GLY A 19 8.69 -30.41 -31.42
C GLY A 19 7.59 -31.06 -30.59
N THR A 20 6.81 -31.95 -31.21
CA THR A 20 5.90 -32.90 -30.51
C THR A 20 6.72 -33.97 -29.80
N GLY A 21 7.07 -33.73 -28.52
CA GLY A 21 7.64 -34.71 -27.58
C GLY A 21 6.99 -34.58 -26.19
N PRO A 22 6.95 -35.65 -25.37
CA PRO A 22 6.15 -35.68 -24.15
C PRO A 22 6.83 -34.90 -23.02
N GLY A 23 6.22 -33.77 -22.65
CA GLY A 23 6.77 -32.78 -21.72
C GLY A 23 6.96 -31.44 -22.43
N ASP A 24 5.86 -30.88 -22.95
CA ASP A 24 5.83 -29.78 -23.91
C ASP A 24 6.65 -28.57 -23.39
N LEU A 25 7.71 -28.20 -24.13
CA LEU A 25 8.51 -27.01 -23.90
C LEU A 25 7.61 -25.76 -23.77
N THR A 26 6.44 -25.75 -24.42
CA THR A 26 5.41 -24.71 -24.29
C THR A 26 4.87 -24.59 -22.87
N ASP A 27 4.63 -25.70 -22.17
CA ASP A 27 4.16 -25.71 -20.78
C ASP A 27 5.26 -25.24 -19.82
N ALA A 28 6.51 -25.67 -20.06
CA ALA A 28 7.66 -25.17 -19.31
C ALA A 28 7.87 -23.66 -19.52
N LEU A 29 7.74 -23.15 -20.75
CA LEU A 29 7.81 -21.73 -21.07
C LEU A 29 6.65 -20.93 -20.49
N ARG A 30 5.43 -21.49 -20.46
CA ARG A 30 4.25 -20.90 -19.81
C ARG A 30 4.47 -20.78 -18.30
N SER A 31 5.00 -21.83 -17.68
CA SER A 31 5.36 -21.85 -16.26
C SER A 31 6.47 -20.83 -15.95
N ALA A 32 7.55 -20.80 -16.75
CA ALA A 32 8.62 -19.83 -16.61
C ALA A 32 8.11 -18.38 -16.77
N ARG A 33 7.17 -18.12 -17.68
CA ARG A 33 6.49 -16.82 -17.81
C ARG A 33 5.69 -16.48 -16.56
N ALA A 34 4.95 -17.43 -16.00
CA ALA A 34 4.17 -17.20 -14.78
C ALA A 34 5.07 -16.83 -13.59
N TYR A 35 6.19 -17.53 -13.40
CA TYR A 35 7.19 -17.20 -12.39
C TYR A 35 7.87 -15.85 -12.65
N ALA A 36 8.28 -15.56 -13.88
CA ALA A 36 8.87 -14.27 -14.24
C ALA A 36 7.88 -13.10 -14.02
N MET A 37 6.58 -13.31 -14.29
CA MET A 37 5.54 -12.33 -13.99
C MET A 37 5.25 -12.18 -12.49
N ALA A 38 5.57 -13.18 -11.66
CA ALA A 38 5.40 -13.13 -10.22
C ALA A 38 6.51 -12.31 -9.51
N GLU A 39 7.60 -11.97 -10.21
CA GLU A 39 8.71 -11.12 -9.70
C GLU A 39 8.20 -9.76 -9.15
N LYS A 40 7.08 -9.26 -9.69
CA LYS A 40 6.36 -8.09 -9.15
C LYS A 40 4.94 -8.43 -8.72
N SER A 41 4.52 -7.81 -7.62
CA SER A 41 3.13 -7.86 -7.16
C SER A 41 2.13 -7.48 -8.26
N ALA A 42 0.95 -8.11 -8.27
CA ALA A 42 -0.11 -7.81 -9.24
C ALA A 42 -0.52 -6.33 -9.26
N ALA A 43 -0.44 -5.64 -8.12
CA ALA A 43 -0.67 -4.20 -8.03
C ALA A 43 0.42 -3.39 -8.77
N THR A 44 1.69 -3.75 -8.60
CA THR A 44 2.80 -3.12 -9.33
C THR A 44 2.68 -3.36 -10.83
N ARG A 45 2.34 -4.59 -11.26
CA ARG A 45 2.13 -4.91 -12.68
C ARG A 45 1.03 -4.06 -13.32
N ARG A 46 -0.13 -3.95 -12.68
CA ARG A 46 -1.24 -3.09 -13.14
C ARG A 46 -0.83 -1.62 -13.23
N ALA A 47 -0.12 -1.11 -12.22
CA ALA A 47 0.36 0.27 -12.20
C ALA A 47 1.36 0.53 -13.34
N TYR A 48 2.30 -0.39 -13.58
CA TYR A 48 3.28 -0.27 -14.65
C TYR A 48 2.63 -0.39 -16.04
N ALA A 49 1.63 -1.26 -16.21
CA ALA A 49 0.89 -1.35 -17.46
C ALA A 49 0.20 -0.03 -17.79
N SER A 50 -0.55 0.54 -16.84
CA SER A 50 -1.20 1.85 -17.05
C SER A 50 -0.21 2.99 -17.29
N ASP A 51 0.93 3.00 -16.59
CA ASP A 51 1.98 3.99 -16.82
C ASP A 51 2.65 3.85 -18.19
N TRP A 52 2.83 2.61 -18.66
CA TRP A 52 3.35 2.29 -19.97
C TRP A 52 2.39 2.71 -21.08
N ASP A 53 1.09 2.45 -20.92
CA ASP A 53 0.05 2.89 -21.85
C ASP A 53 0.07 4.40 -22.04
N HIS A 54 0.21 5.14 -20.94
CA HIS A 54 0.32 6.58 -21.01
C HIS A 54 1.56 7.04 -21.76
N PHE A 55 2.72 6.40 -21.53
CA PHE A 55 3.92 6.74 -22.28
C PHE A 55 3.75 6.44 -23.77
N ARG A 56 3.20 5.28 -24.13
CA ARG A 56 2.91 4.95 -25.54
C ARG A 56 1.99 5.95 -26.21
N ALA A 57 0.89 6.32 -25.54
CA ALA A 57 -0.03 7.32 -26.06
C ALA A 57 0.67 8.65 -26.32
N TRP A 58 1.55 9.07 -25.41
CA TRP A 58 2.37 10.27 -25.60
C TRP A 58 3.31 10.11 -26.80
N CYS A 59 4.03 8.99 -26.92
CA CYS A 59 4.92 8.73 -28.06
C CYS A 59 4.18 8.76 -29.39
N TYR A 60 3.03 8.10 -29.48
CA TYR A 60 2.22 8.08 -30.71
C TYR A 60 1.70 9.47 -31.08
N SER A 61 1.29 10.28 -30.10
CA SER A 61 0.89 11.67 -30.36
C SER A 61 2.03 12.57 -30.87
N HIS A 62 3.29 12.17 -30.68
CA HIS A 62 4.48 12.88 -31.14
C HIS A 62 5.18 12.16 -32.30
N ALA A 63 4.55 11.14 -32.90
CA ALA A 63 5.09 10.33 -33.99
C ALA A 63 6.48 9.72 -33.71
N VAL A 64 6.74 9.32 -32.46
CA VAL A 64 8.00 8.67 -32.05
C VAL A 64 7.75 7.24 -31.57
N ALA A 65 8.74 6.36 -31.73
CA ALA A 65 8.65 4.98 -31.30
C ALA A 65 8.72 4.85 -29.77
N PRO A 66 7.80 4.14 -29.11
CA PRO A 66 7.86 3.94 -27.66
C PRO A 66 8.84 2.84 -27.23
N LEU A 67 9.26 1.95 -28.14
CA LEU A 67 10.16 0.83 -27.83
C LEU A 67 10.93 0.37 -29.08
N PRO A 68 12.27 0.32 -29.03
CA PRO A 68 13.13 1.03 -28.07
C PRO A 68 12.92 2.55 -28.23
N ALA A 69 12.64 3.25 -27.13
CA ALA A 69 12.53 4.70 -27.13
C ALA A 69 13.91 5.36 -27.10
N ALA A 70 14.05 6.47 -27.83
CA ALA A 70 15.24 7.31 -27.74
C ALA A 70 15.35 7.97 -26.35
N VAL A 71 16.58 8.30 -25.94
CA VAL A 71 16.84 8.95 -24.65
C VAL A 71 16.13 10.30 -24.56
N GLU A 72 16.16 11.06 -25.66
CA GLU A 72 15.56 12.38 -25.83
C GLU A 72 14.03 12.29 -25.72
N THR A 73 13.42 11.25 -26.27
CA THR A 73 11.98 10.98 -26.18
C THR A 73 11.55 10.80 -24.73
N VAL A 74 12.30 10.01 -23.95
CA VAL A 74 11.99 9.78 -22.53
C VAL A 74 12.25 11.04 -21.71
N ALA A 75 13.33 11.77 -21.99
CA ALA A 75 13.63 13.03 -21.32
C ALA A 75 12.51 14.07 -21.54
N ALA A 76 12.07 14.25 -22.79
CA ALA A 76 10.99 15.17 -23.17
C ALA A 76 9.65 14.76 -22.54
N TYR A 77 9.31 13.47 -22.56
CA TYR A 77 8.12 12.96 -21.87
C TYR A 77 8.14 13.31 -20.38
N LEU A 78 9.23 13.03 -19.67
CA LEU A 78 9.32 13.28 -18.23
C LEU A 78 9.27 14.77 -17.89
N ALA A 79 9.85 15.63 -18.74
CA ALA A 79 9.72 17.08 -18.64
C ALA A 79 8.25 17.51 -18.82
N SER A 80 7.55 17.02 -19.84
CA SER A 80 6.13 17.35 -20.07
C SER A 80 5.22 16.99 -18.90
N LEU A 81 5.51 15.88 -18.19
CA LEU A 81 4.78 15.52 -16.97
C LEU A 81 5.03 16.51 -15.83
N ALA A 82 6.26 17.02 -15.72
CA ALA A 82 6.60 18.03 -14.71
C ALA A 82 5.96 19.39 -15.04
N ASP A 83 5.91 19.77 -16.31
CA ASP A 83 5.25 21.00 -16.77
C ASP A 83 3.73 20.93 -16.54
N ALA A 84 3.14 19.75 -16.73
CA ALA A 84 1.75 19.45 -16.33
C ALA A 84 1.55 19.32 -14.80
N ARG A 85 2.58 19.66 -13.99
CA ARG A 85 2.57 19.67 -12.53
C ARG A 85 2.22 18.33 -11.87
N LEU A 86 2.57 17.21 -12.50
CA LEU A 86 2.42 15.91 -11.85
C LEU A 86 3.36 15.80 -10.64
N LYS A 87 2.90 15.09 -9.60
CA LYS A 87 3.71 14.80 -8.41
C LYS A 87 4.98 14.04 -8.79
N ALA A 88 6.13 14.44 -8.23
CA ALA A 88 7.43 13.80 -8.50
C ALA A 88 7.39 12.27 -8.32
N SER A 89 6.65 11.76 -7.34
CA SER A 89 6.47 10.31 -7.11
C SER A 89 5.77 9.59 -8.27
N THR A 90 4.84 10.26 -8.96
CA THR A 90 4.18 9.72 -10.15
C THR A 90 5.13 9.67 -11.34
N ILE A 91 5.91 10.74 -11.54
CA ILE A 91 6.94 10.81 -12.57
C ILE A 91 7.96 9.70 -12.38
N MET A 92 8.48 9.50 -11.15
CA MET A 92 9.42 8.43 -10.83
C MET A 92 8.86 7.02 -11.11
N ARG A 93 7.58 6.80 -10.79
CA ARG A 93 6.93 5.50 -11.05
C ARG A 93 6.79 5.23 -12.55
N ARG A 94 6.46 6.25 -13.34
CA ARG A 94 6.41 6.17 -14.81
C ARG A 94 7.78 5.92 -15.42
N THR A 95 8.83 6.59 -14.92
CA THR A 95 10.22 6.29 -15.30
C THR A 95 10.54 4.81 -15.04
N ALA A 96 10.18 4.28 -13.88
CA ALA A 96 10.42 2.87 -13.55
C ALA A 96 9.65 1.90 -14.46
N ALA A 97 8.41 2.23 -14.83
CA ALA A 97 7.61 1.46 -15.77
C ALA A 97 8.23 1.42 -17.18
N ILE A 98 8.70 2.57 -17.70
CA ILE A 98 9.41 2.65 -18.99
C ILE A 98 10.69 1.79 -18.95
N ALA A 99 11.48 1.92 -17.88
CA ALA A 99 12.70 1.15 -17.72
C ALA A 99 12.42 -0.36 -17.66
N TYR A 100 11.32 -0.74 -17.01
CA TYR A 100 10.90 -2.13 -16.91
C TYR A 100 10.46 -2.68 -18.27
N ALA A 101 9.63 -1.95 -19.02
CA ALA A 101 9.21 -2.35 -20.37
C ALA A 101 10.41 -2.58 -21.31
N HIS A 102 11.42 -1.70 -21.26
CA HIS A 102 12.64 -1.86 -22.07
C HIS A 102 13.44 -3.11 -21.69
N ARG A 103 13.62 -3.37 -20.38
CA ARG A 103 14.29 -4.59 -19.92
C ARG A 103 13.56 -5.86 -20.37
N LEU A 104 12.24 -5.87 -20.27
CA LEU A 104 11.44 -7.02 -20.71
C LEU A 104 11.51 -7.25 -22.22
N ALA A 105 11.77 -6.20 -23.00
CA ALA A 105 11.99 -6.27 -24.44
C ALA A 105 13.46 -6.52 -24.84
N GLY A 106 14.35 -6.79 -23.88
CA GLY A 106 15.78 -6.99 -24.14
C GLY A 106 16.54 -5.73 -24.58
N SER A 107 15.94 -4.54 -24.41
CA SER A 107 16.54 -3.27 -24.79
C SER A 107 17.15 -2.52 -23.59
N PRO A 108 18.31 -1.85 -23.73
CA PRO A 108 18.85 -0.99 -22.69
C PRO A 108 17.86 0.09 -22.26
N PRO A 109 17.62 0.32 -20.96
CA PRO A 109 16.67 1.33 -20.52
C PRO A 109 17.17 2.75 -20.83
N PRO A 110 16.45 3.55 -21.63
CA PRO A 110 16.84 4.94 -21.91
C PRO A 110 16.89 5.81 -20.63
N THR A 111 16.15 5.40 -19.60
CA THR A 111 16.13 6.02 -18.28
C THR A 111 17.46 5.95 -17.52
N ALA A 112 18.37 5.05 -17.92
CA ALA A 112 19.68 4.92 -17.31
C ALA A 112 20.70 5.93 -17.85
N ALA A 113 20.41 6.55 -19.01
CA ALA A 113 21.28 7.52 -19.65
C ALA A 113 21.34 8.85 -18.88
N GLU A 114 22.49 9.52 -18.94
CA GLU A 114 22.74 10.75 -18.19
C GLU A 114 21.78 11.90 -18.53
N PRO A 115 21.39 12.14 -19.79
CA PRO A 115 20.40 13.19 -20.11
C PRO A 115 19.06 12.98 -19.38
N THR A 116 18.55 11.75 -19.33
CA THR A 116 17.33 11.45 -18.57
C THR A 116 17.54 11.64 -17.07
N LYS A 117 18.67 11.19 -16.51
CA LYS A 117 19.00 11.40 -15.09
C LYS A 117 19.09 12.89 -14.73
N ALA A 118 19.67 13.71 -15.61
CA ALA A 118 19.78 15.15 -15.43
C ALA A 118 18.40 15.82 -15.36
N VAL A 119 17.49 15.48 -16.29
CA VAL A 119 16.10 15.94 -16.25
C VAL A 119 15.43 15.55 -14.94
N LEU A 120 15.56 14.30 -14.49
CA LEU A 120 14.95 13.85 -13.23
C LEU A 120 15.51 14.59 -12.01
N ARG A 121 16.81 14.89 -11.98
CA ARG A 121 17.39 15.74 -10.93
C ARG A 121 16.81 17.16 -10.96
N GLY A 122 16.63 17.74 -12.16
CA GLY A 122 15.97 19.03 -12.35
C GLY A 122 14.52 19.05 -11.85
N ILE A 123 13.73 18.04 -12.22
CA ILE A 123 12.34 17.88 -11.78
C ILE A 123 12.27 17.81 -10.25
N ARG A 124 13.11 16.99 -9.60
CA ARG A 124 13.13 16.89 -8.13
C ARG A 124 13.45 18.22 -7.44
N ARG A 125 14.33 19.04 -8.03
CA ARG A 125 14.69 20.37 -7.50
C ARG A 125 13.56 21.38 -7.67
N ARG A 126 12.89 21.43 -8.83
CA ARG A 126 11.87 22.44 -9.14
C ARG A 126 10.47 22.10 -8.62
N VAL A 127 10.05 20.84 -8.71
CA VAL A 127 8.71 20.39 -8.31
C VAL A 127 8.63 20.14 -6.80
N GLY A 128 9.79 19.99 -6.14
CA GLY A 128 9.87 19.66 -4.72
C GLY A 128 9.54 18.19 -4.44
N VAL A 129 10.25 17.61 -3.47
CA VAL A 129 10.08 16.21 -3.03
C VAL A 129 9.28 16.13 -1.73
N ALA A 130 8.72 17.26 -1.26
CA ALA A 130 7.93 17.30 -0.04
C ALA A 130 6.69 16.41 -0.22
N VAL A 131 6.77 15.18 0.29
CA VAL A 131 5.62 14.30 0.41
C VAL A 131 4.70 14.96 1.43
N GLU A 132 3.55 15.47 0.99
CA GLU A 132 2.46 15.82 1.89
C GLU A 132 2.12 14.58 2.71
N GLN A 133 2.64 14.51 3.93
CA GLN A 133 2.29 13.45 4.85
C GLN A 133 0.87 13.73 5.30
N LYS A 134 -0.05 12.90 4.81
CA LYS A 134 -1.43 12.85 5.31
C LYS A 134 -1.40 12.70 6.83
N ALA A 135 -2.28 13.42 7.53
CA ALA A 135 -2.26 13.40 8.97
C ALA A 135 -2.50 11.99 9.52
N PRO A 136 -1.76 11.60 10.56
CA PRO A 136 -1.95 10.32 11.22
C PRO A 136 -3.35 10.27 11.85
N ALA A 137 -4.07 9.14 11.71
CA ALA A 137 -5.27 8.90 12.52
C ALA A 137 -4.83 8.53 13.93
N THR A 138 -4.36 9.53 14.70
CA THR A 138 -3.83 9.32 16.04
C THR A 138 -4.88 8.72 16.98
N ALA A 139 -4.45 8.22 18.14
CA ALA A 139 -5.35 7.72 19.17
C ALA A 139 -6.46 8.74 19.53
N ARG A 140 -6.14 10.04 19.50
CA ARG A 140 -7.12 11.13 19.67
C ARG A 140 -8.16 11.17 18.55
N ALA A 141 -7.72 11.10 17.29
CA ALA A 141 -8.60 11.07 16.13
C ALA A 141 -9.48 9.81 16.12
N ILE A 142 -8.91 8.65 16.43
CA ILE A 142 -9.67 7.40 16.58
C ILE A 142 -10.72 7.55 17.68
N THR A 143 -10.34 8.05 18.86
CA THR A 143 -11.29 8.29 19.95
C THR A 143 -12.45 9.19 19.50
N ALA A 144 -12.17 10.27 18.76
CA ALA A 144 -13.22 11.15 18.23
C ALA A 144 -14.14 10.42 17.24
N MET A 145 -13.57 9.65 16.30
CA MET A 145 -14.34 8.84 15.36
C MET A 145 -15.25 7.82 16.07
N LEU A 146 -14.74 7.16 17.10
CA LEU A 146 -15.47 6.13 17.84
C LEU A 146 -16.69 6.65 18.61
N LYS A 147 -16.71 7.93 19.00
CA LYS A 147 -17.85 8.55 19.71
C LYS A 147 -19.10 8.64 18.83
N GLY A 148 -18.93 8.90 17.53
CA GLY A 148 -20.03 9.06 16.58
C GLY A 148 -20.46 7.76 15.87
N ILE A 149 -19.91 6.60 16.24
CA ILE A 149 -20.27 5.31 15.61
C ILE A 149 -21.49 4.72 16.32
N PRO A 150 -22.66 4.62 15.65
CA PRO A 150 -23.86 4.05 16.24
C PRO A 150 -23.72 2.53 16.45
N ASP A 151 -24.50 1.96 17.37
CA ASP A 151 -24.50 0.51 17.63
C ASP A 151 -25.37 -0.27 16.61
N THR A 152 -25.03 -0.13 15.34
CA THR A 152 -25.64 -0.89 14.22
C THR A 152 -24.67 -1.97 13.75
N MET A 153 -25.13 -2.93 12.93
CA MET A 153 -24.24 -3.93 12.34
C MET A 153 -23.04 -3.30 11.60
N GLN A 154 -23.31 -2.25 10.82
CA GLN A 154 -22.26 -1.49 10.15
C GLN A 154 -21.34 -0.76 11.13
N GLY A 155 -21.90 -0.21 12.22
CA GLY A 155 -21.14 0.49 13.25
C GLY A 155 -20.23 -0.44 14.06
N ARG A 156 -20.72 -1.62 14.46
CA ARG A 156 -19.91 -2.65 15.14
C ARG A 156 -18.72 -3.08 14.27
N ARG A 157 -18.97 -3.34 12.98
CA ARG A 157 -17.89 -3.59 12.00
C ARG A 157 -16.88 -2.45 11.95
N ASP A 158 -17.36 -1.21 11.77
CA ASP A 158 -16.46 -0.06 11.61
C ASP A 158 -15.63 0.19 12.88
N ARG A 159 -16.23 0.00 14.06
CA ARG A 159 -15.55 0.08 15.36
C ARG A 159 -14.43 -0.94 15.46
N ALA A 160 -14.72 -2.22 15.18
CA ALA A 160 -13.72 -3.28 15.16
C ALA A 160 -12.62 -3.03 14.13
N LEU A 161 -13.00 -2.60 12.92
CA LEU A 161 -12.09 -2.36 11.80
C LEU A 161 -11.09 -1.23 12.10
N LEU A 162 -11.58 -0.10 12.64
CA LEU A 162 -10.73 1.02 13.02
C LEU A 162 -9.77 0.64 14.15
N LEU A 163 -10.28 -0.08 15.16
CA LEU A 163 -9.51 -0.44 16.34
C LEU A 163 -8.44 -1.49 16.06
N ILE A 164 -8.78 -2.57 15.35
CA ILE A 164 -7.81 -3.61 14.96
C ILE A 164 -6.81 -3.08 13.95
N GLY A 165 -7.26 -2.33 12.94
CA GLY A 165 -6.36 -1.72 11.96
C GLY A 165 -5.38 -0.72 12.59
N PHE A 166 -5.80 0.00 13.63
CA PHE A 166 -4.92 0.88 14.42
C PHE A 166 -3.99 0.09 15.34
N ALA A 167 -4.53 -0.79 16.19
CA ALA A 167 -3.77 -1.48 17.23
C ALA A 167 -2.68 -2.41 16.69
N ALA A 168 -2.96 -3.13 15.59
CA ALA A 168 -1.98 -3.98 14.91
C ALA A 168 -1.23 -3.27 13.77
N ALA A 169 -1.44 -1.94 13.61
CA ALA A 169 -0.81 -1.10 12.59
C ALA A 169 -0.88 -1.70 11.17
N LEU A 170 -2.01 -2.33 10.84
CA LEU A 170 -2.19 -3.12 9.61
C LEU A 170 -2.29 -2.22 8.36
N ARG A 171 -1.77 -2.72 7.24
CA ARG A 171 -2.09 -2.16 5.92
C ARG A 171 -3.51 -2.56 5.56
N ARG A 172 -4.21 -1.74 4.75
CA ARG A 172 -5.59 -2.06 4.32
C ARG A 172 -5.73 -3.46 3.71
N SER A 173 -4.79 -3.85 2.86
CA SER A 173 -4.80 -5.15 2.20
C SER A 173 -4.61 -6.30 3.19
N GLU A 174 -3.84 -6.09 4.26
CA GLU A 174 -3.69 -7.08 5.34
C GLU A 174 -4.99 -7.16 6.14
N LEU A 175 -5.55 -6.01 6.51
CA LEU A 175 -6.77 -5.91 7.31
C LEU A 175 -7.95 -6.64 6.64
N VAL A 176 -8.15 -6.48 5.34
CA VAL A 176 -9.23 -7.17 4.61
C VAL A 176 -8.93 -8.63 4.29
N ALA A 177 -7.66 -9.04 4.34
CA ALA A 177 -7.24 -10.42 4.13
C ALA A 177 -7.31 -11.27 5.41
N LEU A 178 -7.47 -10.64 6.58
CA LEU A 178 -7.61 -11.36 7.85
C LEU A 178 -8.80 -12.31 7.83
N THR A 179 -8.53 -13.55 8.22
CA THR A 179 -9.52 -14.59 8.47
C THR A 179 -9.57 -14.94 9.95
N VAL A 180 -10.63 -15.62 10.39
CA VAL A 180 -10.75 -16.05 11.79
C VAL A 180 -9.59 -16.97 12.19
N ALA A 181 -9.12 -17.82 11.27
CA ALA A 181 -7.95 -18.69 11.49
C ALA A 181 -6.63 -17.92 11.70
N ASP A 182 -6.58 -16.64 11.29
CA ASP A 182 -5.43 -15.78 11.52
C ASP A 182 -5.43 -15.17 12.95
N LEU A 183 -6.49 -15.40 13.75
CA LEU A 183 -6.66 -14.84 15.08
C LEU A 183 -6.41 -15.91 16.15
N GLU A 184 -5.26 -15.86 16.78
CA GLU A 184 -4.96 -16.70 17.94
C GLU A 184 -5.38 -15.97 19.23
N ARG A 185 -6.19 -16.62 20.06
CA ARG A 185 -6.70 -16.07 21.33
C ARG A 185 -5.72 -16.39 22.45
N THR A 186 -5.35 -15.40 23.25
CA THR A 186 -4.53 -15.59 24.46
C THR A 186 -5.19 -14.93 25.67
N PRO A 187 -4.81 -15.29 26.90
CA PRO A 187 -5.29 -14.62 28.11
C PRO A 187 -4.99 -13.11 28.14
N GLU A 188 -3.96 -12.66 27.44
CA GLU A 188 -3.51 -11.26 27.39
C GLU A 188 -4.12 -10.48 26.22
N GLY A 189 -4.65 -11.16 25.20
CA GLY A 189 -4.82 -10.54 23.89
C GLY A 189 -5.36 -11.42 22.77
N VAL A 190 -5.13 -10.91 21.56
CA VAL A 190 -5.21 -11.66 20.31
C VAL A 190 -3.86 -11.52 19.61
N VAL A 191 -3.27 -12.62 19.19
CA VAL A 191 -2.12 -12.63 18.28
C VAL A 191 -2.66 -12.75 16.86
N ILE A 192 -2.36 -11.76 16.02
CA ILE A 192 -2.79 -11.70 14.62
C ILE A 192 -1.68 -12.22 13.73
N HIS A 193 -1.97 -13.28 12.98
CA HIS A 193 -1.09 -13.88 11.98
C HIS A 193 -1.29 -13.24 10.62
N ILE A 194 -0.26 -12.60 10.09
CA ILE A 194 -0.29 -11.90 8.82
C ILE A 194 0.40 -12.77 7.80
N ARG A 195 -0.37 -13.59 7.08
CA ARG A 195 0.15 -14.57 6.11
C ARG A 195 0.97 -13.98 4.97
N ARG A 196 0.63 -12.77 4.52
CA ARG A 196 1.38 -12.04 3.48
C ARG A 196 1.31 -10.54 3.73
N SER A 197 2.43 -9.85 3.52
CA SER A 197 2.48 -8.39 3.48
C SER A 197 3.09 -7.90 2.18
N LYS A 198 2.86 -6.64 1.81
CA LYS A 198 3.51 -6.06 0.61
C LYS A 198 5.05 -6.07 0.69
N THR A 199 5.64 -6.17 1.88
CA THR A 199 7.10 -6.26 2.10
C THR A 199 7.57 -7.66 2.45
N ASP A 200 6.65 -8.62 2.52
CA ASP A 200 6.87 -10.04 2.74
C ASP A 200 6.41 -10.76 1.46
N GLN A 201 7.24 -10.65 0.42
CA GLN A 201 6.95 -11.24 -0.90
C GLN A 201 7.10 -12.77 -0.88
N GLU A 202 7.83 -13.30 0.11
CA GLU A 202 8.10 -14.74 0.28
C GLU A 202 7.04 -15.41 1.17
N GLY A 203 6.30 -14.64 1.97
CA GLY A 203 5.21 -15.16 2.80
C GLY A 203 5.70 -15.82 4.08
N GLU A 204 6.83 -15.37 4.62
CA GLU A 204 7.36 -15.84 5.92
C GLU A 204 6.34 -15.63 7.04
N GLY A 205 5.44 -14.65 6.85
CA GLY A 205 4.41 -14.32 7.80
C GLY A 205 4.94 -13.46 8.93
N HIS A 206 4.04 -12.71 9.56
CA HIS A 206 4.37 -11.92 10.75
C HIS A 206 3.28 -12.06 11.80
N GLN A 207 3.66 -12.06 13.07
CA GLN A 207 2.72 -12.03 14.18
C GLN A 207 2.70 -10.63 14.81
N VAL A 208 1.51 -10.17 15.19
CA VAL A 208 1.33 -8.93 15.94
C VAL A 208 0.37 -9.18 17.10
N ALA A 209 0.85 -8.98 18.32
CA ALA A 209 0.01 -9.07 19.52
C ALA A 209 -0.82 -7.80 19.70
N VAL A 210 -2.12 -7.97 19.94
CA VAL A 210 -3.07 -6.92 20.30
C VAL A 210 -3.59 -7.20 21.71
N PRO A 211 -3.23 -6.38 22.71
CA PRO A 211 -3.64 -6.62 24.09
C PRO A 211 -5.15 -6.40 24.29
N ILE A 212 -5.75 -7.16 25.22
CA ILE A 212 -7.14 -6.97 25.69
C ILE A 212 -7.31 -5.58 26.30
N GLY A 213 -6.34 -5.19 27.13
CA GLY A 213 -6.38 -4.00 27.97
C GLY A 213 -6.03 -2.70 27.23
N GLY A 214 -6.68 -1.61 27.66
CA GLY A 214 -6.38 -0.25 27.24
C GLY A 214 -7.62 0.60 26.97
N LYS A 215 -7.45 1.92 26.88
CA LYS A 215 -8.55 2.89 26.74
C LYS A 215 -9.45 2.62 25.51
N LEU A 216 -8.89 2.05 24.45
CA LEU A 216 -9.58 1.85 23.17
C LEU A 216 -10.23 0.46 23.01
N ARG A 217 -9.89 -0.52 23.85
CA ARG A 217 -10.49 -1.87 23.92
C ARG A 217 -10.68 -2.57 22.54
N PRO A 218 -9.60 -2.77 21.75
CA PRO A 218 -9.69 -3.33 20.40
C PRO A 218 -10.22 -4.77 20.37
N VAL A 219 -9.81 -5.63 21.31
CA VAL A 219 -10.26 -7.04 21.38
C VAL A 219 -11.77 -7.11 21.66
N GLN A 220 -12.28 -6.33 22.61
CA GLN A 220 -13.72 -6.26 22.89
C GLN A 220 -14.54 -5.85 21.66
N ALA A 221 -14.05 -4.89 20.88
CA ALA A 221 -14.73 -4.46 19.67
C ALA A 221 -14.72 -5.55 18.58
N LEU A 222 -13.61 -6.28 18.44
CA LEU A 222 -13.50 -7.43 17.55
C LEU A 222 -14.51 -8.51 17.94
N ASP A 223 -14.61 -8.85 19.22
CA ASP A 223 -15.53 -9.86 19.73
C ASP A 223 -16.99 -9.47 19.51
N ALA A 224 -17.34 -8.21 19.80
CA ALA A 224 -18.66 -7.68 19.56
C ALA A 224 -19.05 -7.74 18.07
N TRP A 225 -18.09 -7.52 17.17
CA TRP A 225 -18.32 -7.65 15.73
C TRP A 225 -18.50 -9.10 15.30
N LEU A 226 -17.57 -10.00 15.67
CA LEU A 226 -17.62 -11.40 15.28
C LEU A 226 -18.89 -12.09 15.79
N SER A 227 -19.26 -11.81 17.04
CA SER A 227 -20.49 -12.32 17.66
C SER A 227 -21.74 -11.78 16.95
N ALA A 228 -21.85 -10.47 16.75
CA ALA A 228 -23.02 -9.86 16.10
C ALA A 228 -23.20 -10.33 14.65
N ALA A 229 -22.10 -10.56 13.93
CA ALA A 229 -22.12 -11.00 12.55
C ALA A 229 -22.17 -12.53 12.39
N ALA A 230 -22.17 -13.29 13.49
CA ALA A 230 -22.08 -14.75 13.52
C ALA A 230 -20.90 -15.30 12.67
N ILE A 231 -19.74 -14.65 12.76
CA ILE A 231 -18.54 -15.02 12.00
C ILE A 231 -17.69 -15.98 12.83
N THR A 232 -17.71 -17.26 12.47
CA THR A 232 -16.89 -18.31 13.09
C THR A 232 -15.71 -18.75 12.23
N GLU A 233 -15.75 -18.49 10.92
CA GLU A 233 -14.71 -18.86 9.96
C GLU A 233 -14.58 -17.83 8.82
N GLY A 234 -13.57 -17.99 7.97
CA GLY A 234 -13.38 -17.14 6.78
C GLY A 234 -13.04 -15.68 7.11
N PRO A 235 -13.33 -14.72 6.20
CA PRO A 235 -12.91 -13.32 6.36
C PRO A 235 -13.54 -12.64 7.59
N VAL A 236 -12.71 -11.95 8.37
CA VAL A 236 -13.13 -11.22 9.58
C VAL A 236 -13.97 -10.00 9.20
N PHE A 237 -13.49 -9.18 8.26
CA PHE A 237 -14.17 -7.95 7.86
C PHE A 237 -14.92 -8.16 6.56
N ARG A 238 -16.25 -8.15 6.65
CA ARG A 238 -17.17 -8.39 5.54
C ARG A 238 -18.00 -7.15 5.21
N ALA A 239 -18.51 -7.08 3.99
CA ALA A 239 -19.42 -5.99 3.61
C ALA A 239 -20.75 -6.10 4.39
N VAL A 240 -21.33 -4.95 4.72
CA VAL A 240 -22.64 -4.86 5.39
C VAL A 240 -23.51 -3.94 4.53
N ASN A 241 -24.66 -4.44 4.08
CA ASN A 241 -25.58 -3.64 3.26
C ASN A 241 -26.40 -2.66 4.12
N ARG A 242 -27.22 -1.81 3.48
CA ARG A 242 -28.06 -0.82 4.20
C ARG A 242 -29.07 -1.45 5.17
N GLY A 243 -29.55 -2.66 4.87
CA GLY A 243 -30.45 -3.43 5.74
C GLY A 243 -29.74 -4.19 6.86
N GLY A 244 -28.43 -4.01 7.05
CA GLY A 244 -27.66 -4.68 8.11
C GLY A 244 -27.24 -6.12 7.79
N ARG A 245 -27.54 -6.65 6.59
CA ARG A 245 -27.13 -8.00 6.18
C ARG A 245 -25.63 -8.04 5.89
N VAL A 246 -24.95 -9.03 6.47
CA VAL A 246 -23.52 -9.28 6.29
C VAL A 246 -23.31 -10.15 5.04
N ALA A 247 -22.40 -9.75 4.17
CA ALA A 247 -21.99 -10.54 3.00
C ALA A 247 -21.07 -11.71 3.40
N ALA A 248 -20.95 -12.73 2.55
CA ALA A 248 -20.02 -13.84 2.80
C ALA A 248 -18.55 -13.47 2.51
N GLY A 249 -18.32 -12.66 1.47
CA GLY A 249 -16.97 -12.28 1.02
C GLY A 249 -16.31 -11.18 1.87
N ALA A 250 -14.98 -11.12 1.75
CA ALA A 250 -14.15 -10.09 2.35
C ALA A 250 -14.53 -8.69 1.85
N LEU A 251 -14.34 -7.69 2.72
CA LEU A 251 -14.43 -6.29 2.36
C LEU A 251 -13.34 -5.93 1.32
N SER A 252 -13.63 -5.02 0.39
CA SER A 252 -12.58 -4.51 -0.50
C SER A 252 -11.58 -3.61 0.23
N ASP A 253 -10.33 -3.57 -0.23
CA ASP A 253 -9.31 -2.68 0.35
C ASP A 253 -9.71 -1.19 0.20
N HIS A 254 -10.38 -0.82 -0.89
CA HIS A 254 -10.88 0.53 -1.14
C HIS A 254 -11.92 0.94 -0.09
N ALA A 255 -12.84 0.05 0.25
CA ALA A 255 -13.88 0.33 1.24
C ALA A 255 -13.31 0.67 2.63
N VAL A 256 -12.13 0.15 3.00
CA VAL A 256 -11.44 0.54 4.25
C VAL A 256 -11.12 2.03 4.26
N ALA A 257 -10.59 2.56 3.15
CA ALA A 257 -10.25 3.99 3.06
C ALA A 257 -11.51 4.86 3.14
N ASP A 258 -12.61 4.41 2.52
CA ASP A 258 -13.89 5.12 2.55
C ASP A 258 -14.54 5.10 3.94
N ILE A 259 -14.45 3.98 4.66
CA ILE A 259 -14.90 3.87 6.06
C ILE A 259 -14.12 4.85 6.94
N VAL A 260 -12.79 4.85 6.85
CA VAL A 260 -11.95 5.78 7.63
C VAL A 260 -12.33 7.23 7.34
N LYS A 261 -12.46 7.62 6.07
CA LYS A 261 -12.86 8.98 5.70
C LYS A 261 -14.26 9.34 6.18
N ARG A 262 -15.23 8.43 6.03
CA ARG A 262 -16.61 8.64 6.47
C ARG A 262 -16.71 8.85 7.98
N ARG A 263 -15.98 8.03 8.76
CA ARG A 263 -15.95 8.17 10.22
C ARG A 263 -15.17 9.40 10.67
N ALA A 264 -14.10 9.78 9.95
CA ALA A 264 -13.41 11.05 10.17
C ALA A 264 -14.33 12.26 9.91
N ALA A 265 -15.06 12.26 8.80
CA ALA A 265 -16.04 13.30 8.47
C ALA A 265 -17.13 13.44 9.55
N ALA A 266 -17.69 12.32 10.00
CA ALA A 266 -18.70 12.30 11.06
C ALA A 266 -18.17 12.81 12.41
N ALA A 267 -16.85 12.78 12.61
CA ALA A 267 -16.18 13.35 13.79
C ALA A 267 -15.70 14.80 13.60
N GLY A 268 -16.07 15.46 12.50
CA GLY A 268 -15.65 16.83 12.19
C GLY A 268 -14.17 16.97 11.80
N LEU A 269 -13.51 15.88 11.40
CA LEU A 269 -12.11 15.87 11.02
C LEU A 269 -11.94 16.11 9.52
N ASP A 270 -10.86 16.81 9.12
CA ASP A 270 -10.56 17.07 7.71
C ASP A 270 -10.21 15.79 6.94
N THR A 271 -11.17 15.29 6.17
CA THR A 271 -11.07 14.05 5.37
C THR A 271 -9.91 14.03 4.38
N ARG A 272 -9.42 15.18 3.91
CA ARG A 272 -8.27 15.26 2.97
C ARG A 272 -7.01 14.68 3.60
N GLN A 273 -6.93 14.76 4.93
CA GLN A 273 -5.83 14.26 5.74
C GLN A 273 -5.92 12.75 6.01
N PHE A 274 -7.01 12.09 5.64
CA PHE A 274 -7.19 10.65 5.86
C PHE A 274 -7.02 9.83 4.58
N SER A 275 -6.51 8.62 4.74
CA SER A 275 -6.32 7.63 3.68
C SER A 275 -6.22 6.23 4.25
N GLY A 276 -6.03 5.26 3.37
CA GLY A 276 -5.79 3.88 3.78
C GLY A 276 -4.57 3.61 4.66
N HIS A 277 -3.59 4.52 4.69
CA HIS A 277 -2.43 4.38 5.57
C HIS A 277 -2.61 5.11 6.90
N SER A 278 -3.72 5.82 7.10
CA SER A 278 -3.89 6.69 8.26
C SER A 278 -3.97 5.94 9.57
N LEU A 279 -4.50 4.70 9.62
CA LEU A 279 -4.52 3.89 10.85
C LEU A 279 -3.11 3.53 11.31
N ARG A 280 -2.31 2.97 10.40
CA ARG A 280 -0.91 2.59 10.64
C ARG A 280 -0.03 3.80 10.99
N ALA A 281 -0.11 4.89 10.22
CA ALA A 281 0.60 6.12 10.53
C ALA A 281 0.12 6.71 11.87
N GLY A 282 -1.18 6.62 12.13
CA GLY A 282 -1.84 6.92 13.39
C GLY A 282 -1.19 6.24 14.59
N PHE A 283 -1.01 4.92 14.50
CA PHE A 283 -0.37 4.12 15.54
C PHE A 283 1.06 4.57 15.78
N VAL A 284 1.88 4.67 14.73
CA VAL A 284 3.28 5.11 14.81
C VAL A 284 3.38 6.44 15.52
N THR A 285 2.61 7.45 15.07
CA THR A 285 2.61 8.77 15.70
C THR A 285 2.19 8.69 17.15
N SER A 286 1.10 7.99 17.47
CA SER A 286 0.57 7.94 18.84
C SER A 286 1.52 7.23 19.81
N ALA A 287 2.18 6.17 19.37
CA ALA A 287 3.14 5.42 20.17
C ALA A 287 4.38 6.28 20.47
N LEU A 288 4.97 6.90 19.45
CA LEU A 288 6.12 7.79 19.62
C LEU A 288 5.76 9.07 20.41
N GLU A 289 4.57 9.62 20.18
CA GLU A 289 4.04 10.73 20.98
C GLU A 289 3.84 10.34 22.45
N SER A 290 3.57 9.07 22.74
CA SER A 290 3.46 8.55 24.11
C SER A 290 4.81 8.13 24.71
N GLY A 291 5.92 8.33 23.99
CA GLY A 291 7.27 8.00 24.46
C GLY A 291 7.65 6.52 24.29
N ALA A 292 6.93 5.76 23.46
CA ALA A 292 7.29 4.38 23.17
C ALA A 292 8.67 4.30 22.48
N ASP A 293 9.42 3.25 22.81
CA ASP A 293 10.69 2.96 22.16
C ASP A 293 10.51 2.70 20.65
N LEU A 294 11.43 3.24 19.84
CA LEU A 294 11.32 3.18 18.39
C LEU A 294 11.39 1.75 17.85
N LEU A 295 12.19 0.87 18.47
CA LEU A 295 12.32 -0.53 18.05
C LEU A 295 11.02 -1.28 18.34
N LYS A 296 10.40 -1.07 19.51
CA LYS A 296 9.08 -1.64 19.82
C LYS A 296 7.99 -1.19 18.83
N VAL A 297 8.03 0.07 18.40
CA VAL A 297 7.12 0.56 17.34
C VAL A 297 7.42 -0.13 16.01
N MET A 298 8.68 -0.40 15.69
CA MET A 298 9.07 -1.16 14.50
C MET A 298 8.59 -2.60 14.55
N ASP A 299 8.57 -3.26 15.70
CA ASP A 299 8.07 -4.63 15.86
C ASP A 299 6.59 -4.72 15.48
N VAL A 300 5.74 -3.88 16.09
CA VAL A 300 4.29 -3.86 15.79
C VAL A 300 4.03 -3.46 14.34
N THR A 301 4.74 -2.44 13.87
CA THR A 301 4.52 -1.95 12.52
C THR A 301 5.22 -2.83 11.49
N ARG A 302 6.20 -3.65 11.81
CA ARG A 302 6.96 -4.46 10.84
C ARG A 302 7.67 -3.58 9.80
N HIS A 303 8.24 -2.46 10.24
CA HIS A 303 9.14 -1.67 9.38
C HIS A 303 10.55 -2.29 9.45
N ARG A 304 11.14 -2.64 8.31
CA ARG A 304 12.50 -3.18 8.25
C ARG A 304 13.59 -2.12 8.47
N GLU A 305 13.31 -0.87 8.11
CA GLU A 305 14.31 0.19 8.14
C GLU A 305 13.89 1.35 9.06
N VAL A 306 14.74 1.64 10.05
CA VAL A 306 14.59 2.73 11.02
C VAL A 306 14.35 4.08 10.34
N ARG A 307 15.01 4.34 9.20
CA ARG A 307 14.91 5.62 8.48
C ARG A 307 13.48 5.99 8.10
N THR A 308 12.61 5.00 7.89
CA THR A 308 11.20 5.19 7.52
C THR A 308 10.39 5.82 8.65
N LEU A 309 10.78 5.58 9.91
CA LEU A 309 10.10 6.10 11.09
C LEU A 309 10.77 7.34 11.70
N LYS A 310 12.04 7.63 11.35
CA LYS A 310 12.79 8.81 11.86
C LYS A 310 12.08 10.15 11.64
N ALA A 311 11.25 10.29 10.61
CA ALA A 311 10.48 11.52 10.40
C ALA A 311 9.37 11.68 11.46
N TYR A 312 8.71 10.59 11.84
CA TYR A 312 7.69 10.58 12.90
C TYR A 312 8.33 10.85 14.27
N ASP A 313 9.46 10.19 14.56
CA ASP A 313 10.18 10.33 15.82
C ASP A 313 10.68 11.76 16.06
N ARG A 314 11.33 12.37 15.05
CA ARG A 314 11.78 13.77 15.12
C ARG A 314 10.63 14.73 15.41
N ARG A 315 9.46 14.52 14.81
CA ARG A 315 8.28 15.35 15.06
C ARG A 315 7.74 15.16 16.48
N ALA A 316 7.67 13.92 16.97
CA ALA A 316 7.18 13.60 18.31
C ALA A 316 8.09 14.15 19.43
N LYS A 317 9.40 14.29 19.13
CA LYS A 317 10.42 14.78 20.07
C LYS A 317 10.78 16.25 19.89
N ALA A 318 10.26 16.94 18.86
CA ALA A 318 10.66 18.28 18.46
C ALA A 318 10.72 19.31 19.62
N PHE A 319 9.76 19.22 20.55
CA PHE A 319 9.72 20.09 21.74
C PHE A 319 10.21 19.42 23.02
N ARG A 320 10.12 18.08 23.11
CA ARG A 320 10.47 17.34 24.34
C ARG A 320 11.97 17.17 24.52
N ASP A 321 12.70 16.95 23.44
CA ASP A 321 14.15 16.78 23.44
C ASP A 321 14.83 17.96 22.74
N HIS A 322 14.19 19.14 22.80
CA HIS A 322 14.78 20.34 22.22
C HIS A 322 16.11 20.63 22.92
N ALA A 323 17.19 20.79 22.15
CA ALA A 323 18.53 21.04 22.71
C ALA A 323 18.56 22.29 23.60
N GLY A 324 17.68 23.26 23.33
CA GLY A 324 17.48 24.46 24.15
C GLY A 324 16.59 24.31 25.38
N ARG A 325 15.94 23.17 25.63
CA ARG A 325 14.91 23.03 26.67
C ARG A 325 15.38 23.39 28.09
N LYS A 326 16.68 23.29 28.36
CA LYS A 326 17.26 23.59 29.67
C LYS A 326 17.70 25.05 29.85
N PHE A 327 17.70 25.86 28.78
CA PHE A 327 18.21 27.24 28.80
C PHE A 327 17.38 28.24 27.98
N LEU A 328 16.33 27.78 27.29
CA LEU A 328 15.21 28.57 26.79
C LEU A 328 14.06 28.46 27.77
#